data_AF-A0A0U5JET7-F1
#
_entry.id   AF-A0A0U5JET7-F1
#
_cell.length_a   1.000
_cell.length_b   1.000
_cell.length_c   1.000
_cell.angle_alpha   90.00
_cell.angle_beta   90.00
_cell.angle_gamma   90.00
#
_symmetry.space_group_name_H-M   'P 1'
#
loop_
_entity.id
_entity.type
_entity.pdbx_description
1 polymer ?
#
loop_
_entity_poly.entity_id
_entity_poly.type
_entity_poly.pdbx_seq_one_letter_code
_entity_poly.pdbx_strand_id
1 'polypeptide(L)'
;MQKKRPSSPTLKSLLKNTSLSSIIALLLFAIYQLVGDLSPLSLPTEASSKIAYSQPATLHSSSDTLKLYSNQTQDDLKALYLSAIQNAKESITFSIYSLVNQEVIHALNQKVEAGIPVHIVCDAKASIGISRKLPKATIVKRLSQGLMHQKILIVDQKQILLGSANMTTESLRTHGNLVFNMQHPALAQALTEKAKSMDEEGNTSKLMHCQARIGNQDLELWVLPDDPDAVKRMIQLFQSAKKTIKVAMFTWTRADFTQELIAASKRGVRVEAVIDRYSGKGTSAKVVRMLNEAGIPVRLSTGQGLLHHKFAYIDDAILVNGSANWTQSAFKANDDCFIVLNSLLPEQKNKK
;
A
#
# COMPACT_ATOMS: atom_id res chain seq x y z
N MET A 1 -13.64 78.77 31.01
CA MET A 1 -14.08 78.10 29.76
C MET A 1 -14.11 76.60 29.98
N GLN A 2 -15.28 75.97 29.93
CA GLN A 2 -15.48 74.54 30.18
C GLN A 2 -14.84 73.68 29.07
N LYS A 3 -13.98 72.71 29.43
CA LYS A 3 -13.51 71.65 28.54
C LYS A 3 -14.56 70.51 28.52
N LYS A 4 -15.25 70.33 27.39
CA LYS A 4 -16.15 69.19 27.15
C LYS A 4 -15.33 67.90 26.94
N ARG A 5 -15.72 66.81 27.61
CA ARG A 5 -15.24 65.44 27.36
C ARG A 5 -15.77 64.93 26.00
N PRO A 6 -14.99 64.15 25.22
CA PRO A 6 -15.50 63.53 24.00
C PRO A 6 -16.39 62.32 24.33
N SER A 7 -17.48 62.17 23.57
CA SER A 7 -18.48 61.11 23.67
C SER A 7 -17.96 59.77 23.18
N SER A 8 -18.30 58.68 23.89
CA SER A 8 -18.05 57.29 23.48
C SER A 8 -18.83 56.94 22.20
N PRO A 9 -18.25 56.16 21.27
CA PRO A 9 -18.93 55.77 20.05
C PRO A 9 -20.10 54.82 20.34
N THR A 10 -21.19 54.98 19.59
CA THR A 10 -22.37 54.12 19.68
C THR A 10 -22.14 52.80 18.93
N LEU A 11 -22.76 51.71 19.41
CA LEU A 11 -22.62 50.33 18.92
C LEU A 11 -22.75 50.17 17.39
N LYS A 12 -23.44 51.10 16.72
CA LYS A 12 -23.61 51.11 15.25
C LYS A 12 -22.33 51.47 14.48
N SER A 13 -21.33 52.14 15.07
CA SER A 13 -20.08 52.47 14.37
C SER A 13 -19.01 51.37 14.43
N LEU A 14 -19.15 50.38 15.32
CA LEU A 14 -18.26 49.22 15.43
C LEU A 14 -18.55 48.12 14.40
N LEU A 15 -19.72 48.15 13.75
CA LEU A 15 -20.21 47.09 12.86
C LEU A 15 -20.00 47.35 11.36
N LYS A 16 -19.32 48.43 10.98
CA LYS A 16 -19.13 48.78 9.54
C LYS A 16 -17.92 48.11 8.87
N ASN A 17 -17.00 47.50 9.61
CA ASN A 17 -15.75 46.95 9.05
C ASN A 17 -15.42 45.50 9.47
N THR A 18 -16.39 44.72 9.94
CA THR A 18 -16.18 43.30 10.29
C THR A 18 -16.67 42.38 9.18
N SER A 19 -15.79 41.50 8.70
CA SER A 19 -16.15 40.47 7.70
C SER A 19 -17.20 39.52 8.27
N LEU A 20 -18.04 38.94 7.40
CA LEU A 20 -19.06 37.95 7.76
C LEU A 20 -18.48 36.77 8.56
N SER A 21 -17.23 36.39 8.27
CA SER A 21 -16.47 35.37 9.01
C SER A 21 -16.19 35.73 10.47
N SER A 22 -15.96 37.01 10.76
CA SER A 22 -15.71 37.51 12.12
C SER A 22 -16.98 37.50 12.97
N ILE A 23 -18.14 37.76 12.34
CA ILE A 23 -19.45 37.72 12.99
C ILE A 23 -19.85 36.26 13.29
N ILE A 24 -19.57 35.33 12.36
CA ILE A 24 -19.79 33.89 12.57
C ILE A 24 -18.91 33.35 13.71
N ALA A 25 -17.63 33.75 13.78
CA ALA A 25 -16.74 33.34 14.86
C ALA A 25 -17.20 33.84 16.24
N LEU A 26 -17.69 35.09 16.32
CA LEU A 26 -18.27 35.66 17.54
C LEU A 26 -19.58 34.96 17.94
N LEU A 27 -20.42 34.60 16.97
CA LEU A 27 -21.65 33.83 17.22
C LEU A 27 -21.36 32.41 17.70
N LEU A 28 -20.39 31.71 17.10
CA LEU A 28 -19.96 30.38 17.54
C LEU A 28 -19.33 30.41 18.94
N PHE A 29 -18.55 31.45 19.25
CA PHE A 29 -18.00 31.66 20.59
C PHE A 29 -19.09 31.96 21.61
N ALA A 30 -20.09 32.78 21.27
CA ALA A 30 -21.23 33.06 22.15
C ALA A 30 -22.10 31.81 22.38
N ILE A 31 -22.32 30.98 21.35
CA ILE A 31 -23.04 29.70 21.47
C ILE A 31 -22.24 28.72 22.34
N TYR A 32 -20.92 28.66 22.20
CA TYR A 32 -20.05 27.84 23.05
C TYR A 32 -20.14 28.25 24.53
N GLN A 33 -20.22 29.56 24.83
CA GLN A 33 -20.40 30.06 26.19
C GLN A 33 -21.82 29.85 26.74
N LEU A 34 -22.84 29.76 25.87
CA LEU A 34 -24.23 29.52 26.26
C LEU A 34 -24.58 28.03 26.46
N VAL A 35 -23.80 27.11 25.89
CA VAL A 35 -24.02 25.65 26.01
C VAL A 35 -23.10 25.03 27.08
N GLY A 36 -22.38 25.86 27.84
CA GLY A 36 -21.54 25.45 28.96
C GLY A 36 -22.33 25.07 30.21
N ASP A 37 -23.11 23.99 30.15
CA ASP A 37 -23.36 23.08 31.28
C ASP A 37 -24.11 21.83 30.79
N LEU A 38 -23.36 20.88 30.24
CA LEU A 38 -23.80 19.49 30.14
C LEU A 38 -22.68 18.61 30.70
N SER A 39 -22.91 18.10 31.90
CA SER A 39 -22.11 17.03 32.49
C SER A 39 -22.01 15.87 31.48
N PRO A 40 -20.84 15.23 31.33
CA PRO A 40 -20.67 14.24 30.28
C PRO A 40 -21.54 13.01 30.57
N LEU A 41 -22.42 12.66 29.63
CA LEU A 41 -22.95 11.31 29.53
C LEU A 41 -21.73 10.37 29.41
N SER A 42 -21.57 9.47 30.37
CA SER A 42 -20.61 8.38 30.28
C SER A 42 -21.00 7.45 29.14
N LEU A 43 -20.34 7.63 27.99
CA LEU A 43 -20.33 6.65 26.93
C LEU A 43 -19.69 5.35 27.46
N PRO A 44 -20.17 4.17 27.02
CA PRO A 44 -19.50 2.91 27.32
C PRO A 44 -18.04 3.02 26.87
N THR A 45 -17.14 2.80 27.82
CA THR A 45 -15.70 2.68 27.57
C THR A 45 -15.46 1.29 27.02
N GLU A 46 -15.58 1.15 25.69
CA GLU A 46 -15.09 -0.04 24.98
C GLU A 46 -14.07 0.35 23.89
N ALA A 47 -12.91 -0.27 24.04
CA ALA A 47 -11.84 -0.52 23.09
C ALA A 47 -11.01 0.68 22.57
N SER A 48 -9.74 0.68 22.99
CA SER A 48 -8.63 1.39 22.36
C SER A 48 -8.57 1.11 20.84
N SER A 49 -9.08 2.03 20.03
CA SER A 49 -8.87 2.03 18.58
C SER A 49 -7.73 2.98 18.20
N LYS A 50 -6.50 2.62 18.55
CA LYS A 50 -5.29 3.18 17.92
C LYS A 50 -4.13 2.20 18.04
N ILE A 51 -3.90 1.31 17.07
CA ILE A 51 -2.54 0.79 16.89
C ILE A 51 -2.15 0.81 15.41
N ALA A 52 -1.93 2.03 14.94
CA ALA A 52 -0.91 2.27 13.95
C ALA A 52 0.47 2.27 14.63
N TYR A 53 1.39 1.46 14.12
CA TYR A 53 2.69 1.26 14.75
C TYR A 53 3.63 2.40 14.36
N SER A 54 3.92 3.29 15.32
CA SER A 54 4.90 4.37 15.17
C SER A 54 6.36 3.91 15.32
N GLN A 55 6.57 2.66 15.71
CA GLN A 55 7.86 1.97 15.82
C GLN A 55 7.74 0.58 15.19
N PRO A 56 8.85 -0.02 14.73
CA PRO A 56 8.84 -1.38 14.22
C PRO A 56 8.19 -2.38 15.19
N ALA A 57 7.37 -3.27 14.67
CA ALA A 57 6.60 -4.22 15.47
C ALA A 57 7.09 -5.64 15.22
N THR A 58 7.21 -6.46 16.27
CA THR A 58 7.33 -7.92 16.15
C THR A 58 5.99 -8.55 16.48
N LEU A 59 5.43 -9.31 15.55
CA LEU A 59 4.10 -9.91 15.64
C LEU A 59 4.20 -11.41 15.94
N HIS A 60 3.17 -11.94 16.61
CA HIS A 60 3.06 -13.36 16.92
C HIS A 60 3.02 -14.23 15.67
N SER A 61 3.55 -15.45 15.77
CA SER A 61 3.63 -16.39 14.67
C SER A 61 2.26 -16.93 14.24
N SER A 62 2.07 -17.10 12.94
CA SER A 62 1.01 -17.93 12.36
C SER A 62 1.53 -19.32 12.02
N SER A 63 0.74 -20.37 12.27
CA SER A 63 1.09 -21.75 11.91
C SER A 63 0.90 -22.07 10.42
N ASP A 64 0.18 -21.21 9.69
CA ASP A 64 -0.09 -21.43 8.26
C ASP A 64 1.14 -21.18 7.41
N THR A 65 1.16 -21.76 6.20
CA THR A 65 2.20 -21.52 5.20
C THR A 65 1.78 -20.41 4.25
N LEU A 66 2.70 -19.49 3.93
CA LEU A 66 2.49 -18.49 2.88
C LEU A 66 2.58 -19.13 1.49
N LYS A 67 1.57 -18.88 0.65
CA LYS A 67 1.48 -19.43 -0.71
C LYS A 67 1.75 -18.34 -1.75
N LEU A 68 2.42 -18.72 -2.83
CA LEU A 68 2.70 -17.86 -3.98
C LEU A 68 1.74 -18.17 -5.12
N TYR A 69 1.23 -17.14 -5.78
CA TYR A 69 0.40 -17.25 -6.97
C TYR A 69 0.92 -16.35 -8.08
N SER A 70 0.99 -16.86 -9.30
CA SER A 70 1.38 -16.10 -10.49
C SER A 70 0.67 -16.58 -11.75
N ASN A 71 0.22 -15.63 -12.58
CA ASN A 71 -0.30 -15.95 -13.91
C ASN A 71 0.70 -16.72 -14.78
N GLN A 72 2.00 -16.50 -14.57
CA GLN A 72 3.05 -17.14 -15.38
C GLN A 72 3.29 -18.60 -14.99
N THR A 73 2.83 -19.00 -13.81
CA THR A 73 2.88 -20.37 -13.29
C THR A 73 1.49 -21.02 -13.36
N GLN A 74 0.65 -20.56 -14.30
CA GLN A 74 -0.71 -21.02 -14.56
C GLN A 74 -1.71 -20.87 -13.41
N ASP A 75 -1.41 -20.06 -12.39
CA ASP A 75 -2.39 -19.74 -11.37
C ASP A 75 -3.45 -18.77 -11.91
N ASP A 76 -4.72 -19.04 -11.60
CA ASP A 76 -5.81 -18.13 -11.89
C ASP A 76 -5.94 -17.09 -10.77
N LEU A 77 -5.29 -15.93 -10.95
CA LEU A 77 -5.39 -14.84 -9.99
C LEU A 77 -6.82 -14.30 -9.87
N LYS A 78 -7.61 -14.30 -10.95
CA LYS A 78 -9.01 -13.84 -10.87
C LYS A 78 -9.79 -14.76 -9.94
N ALA A 79 -9.69 -16.07 -10.13
CA ALA A 79 -10.34 -17.05 -9.26
C ALA A 79 -9.84 -16.95 -7.81
N LEU A 80 -8.55 -16.70 -7.58
CA LEU A 80 -8.00 -16.48 -6.24
C LEU A 80 -8.68 -15.31 -5.52
N TYR A 81 -8.75 -14.13 -6.16
CA TYR A 81 -9.38 -12.95 -5.56
C TYR A 81 -10.89 -13.13 -5.40
N LEU A 82 -11.58 -13.68 -6.41
CA LEU A 82 -13.02 -13.94 -6.33
C LEU A 82 -13.34 -14.93 -5.21
N SER A 83 -12.57 -16.02 -5.08
CA SER A 83 -12.75 -17.00 -4.02
C SER A 83 -12.56 -16.38 -2.63
N ALA A 84 -11.51 -15.58 -2.43
CA ALA A 84 -11.29 -14.88 -1.16
C ALA A 84 -12.45 -13.95 -0.82
N ILE A 85 -12.89 -13.12 -1.78
CA ILE A 85 -14.01 -12.19 -1.60
C ILE A 85 -15.30 -12.95 -1.32
N GLN A 86 -15.65 -13.96 -2.12
CA GLN A 86 -16.89 -14.74 -1.98
C GLN A 86 -16.95 -15.54 -0.68
N ASN A 87 -15.80 -15.93 -0.12
CA ASN A 87 -15.75 -16.65 1.14
C ASN A 87 -15.79 -15.76 2.38
N ALA A 88 -15.61 -14.44 2.25
CA ALA A 88 -15.66 -13.49 3.38
C ALA A 88 -16.95 -13.63 4.20
N LYS A 89 -16.81 -13.67 5.53
CA LYS A 89 -17.93 -13.84 6.48
C LYS A 89 -18.09 -12.69 7.47
N GLU A 90 -17.07 -11.87 7.66
CA GLU A 90 -17.03 -10.85 8.71
C GLU A 90 -16.70 -9.48 8.14
N SER A 91 -15.68 -9.35 7.29
CA SER A 91 -15.30 -8.05 6.72
C SER A 91 -14.36 -8.17 5.53
N ILE A 92 -14.32 -7.12 4.71
CA ILE A 92 -13.35 -6.95 3.64
C ILE A 92 -12.71 -5.56 3.78
N THR A 93 -11.39 -5.52 3.82
CA THR A 93 -10.61 -4.27 3.65
C THR A 93 -9.74 -4.41 2.40
N PHE A 94 -9.82 -3.44 1.49
CA PHE A 94 -9.12 -3.52 0.21
C PHE A 94 -8.40 -2.21 -0.13
N SER A 95 -7.08 -2.20 0.03
CA SER A 95 -6.22 -1.13 -0.48
C SER A 95 -5.78 -1.50 -1.90
N ILE A 96 -6.32 -0.83 -2.92
CA ILE A 96 -6.06 -1.17 -4.33
C ILE A 96 -5.85 0.04 -5.24
N TYR A 97 -4.77 0.04 -6.02
CA TYR A 97 -4.53 1.09 -7.02
C TYR A 97 -5.67 1.21 -8.03
N SER A 98 -5.88 0.17 -8.84
CA SER A 98 -6.94 0.13 -9.84
C SER A 98 -7.93 -0.99 -9.56
N LEU A 99 -9.20 -0.60 -9.39
CA LEU A 99 -10.35 -1.48 -9.23
C LEU A 99 -11.39 -1.21 -10.32
N VAL A 100 -11.29 -1.95 -11.41
CA VAL A 100 -12.15 -1.78 -12.60
C VAL A 100 -12.73 -3.10 -13.12
N ASN A 101 -12.18 -4.24 -12.71
CA ASN A 101 -12.70 -5.55 -13.11
C ASN A 101 -14.13 -5.76 -12.58
N GLN A 102 -15.05 -6.05 -13.50
CA GLN A 102 -16.48 -6.10 -13.21
C GLN A 102 -16.88 -7.30 -12.34
N GLU A 103 -16.21 -8.44 -12.50
CA GLU A 103 -16.49 -9.65 -11.71
C GLU A 103 -16.08 -9.43 -10.24
N VAL A 104 -14.91 -8.83 -10.01
CA VAL A 104 -14.46 -8.47 -8.65
C VAL A 104 -15.40 -7.45 -8.02
N ILE A 105 -15.79 -6.41 -8.75
CA ILE A 105 -16.75 -5.40 -8.29
C ILE A 105 -18.10 -6.04 -7.96
N HIS A 106 -18.59 -6.95 -8.81
CA HIS A 106 -19.85 -7.65 -8.57
C HIS A 106 -19.77 -8.51 -7.30
N ALA A 107 -18.69 -9.26 -7.10
CA ALA A 107 -18.49 -10.06 -5.89
C ALA A 107 -18.44 -9.19 -4.61
N LEU A 108 -17.83 -8.00 -4.68
CA LEU A 108 -17.84 -7.04 -3.58
C LEU A 108 -19.24 -6.50 -3.29
N ASN A 109 -20.04 -6.17 -4.32
CA ASN A 109 -21.44 -5.76 -4.15
C ASN A 109 -22.27 -6.85 -3.46
N GLN A 110 -22.13 -8.12 -3.88
CA GLN A 110 -22.82 -9.23 -3.23
C GLN A 110 -22.49 -9.33 -1.74
N LYS A 111 -21.24 -9.01 -1.36
CA LYS A 111 -20.85 -8.96 0.06
C LYS A 111 -21.49 -7.83 0.82
N VAL A 112 -21.53 -6.63 0.23
CA VAL A 112 -22.23 -5.51 0.86
C VAL A 112 -23.73 -5.79 0.98
N GLU A 113 -24.36 -6.41 -0.03
CA GLU A 113 -25.78 -6.82 0.00
C GLU A 113 -26.06 -7.88 1.07
N ALA A 114 -25.11 -8.77 1.32
CA ALA A 114 -25.16 -9.76 2.40
C ALA A 114 -24.83 -9.17 3.79
N GLY A 115 -24.67 -7.84 3.91
CA GLY A 115 -24.39 -7.16 5.17
C GLY A 115 -22.93 -7.25 5.64
N ILE A 116 -22.01 -7.74 4.80
CA ILE A 116 -20.58 -7.78 5.12
C ILE A 116 -19.98 -6.39 4.87
N PRO A 117 -19.37 -5.74 5.88
CA PRO A 117 -18.69 -4.46 5.71
C PRO A 117 -17.54 -4.57 4.70
N VAL A 118 -17.56 -3.69 3.70
CA VAL A 118 -16.51 -3.56 2.69
C VAL A 118 -15.93 -2.16 2.76
N HIS A 119 -14.66 -2.06 3.14
CA HIS A 119 -13.88 -0.83 3.18
C HIS A 119 -12.82 -0.83 2.08
N ILE A 120 -12.84 0.16 1.20
CA ILE A 120 -11.94 0.26 0.06
C ILE A 120 -11.18 1.57 0.13
N VAL A 121 -9.86 1.47 0.02
CA VAL A 121 -8.99 2.61 -0.23
C VAL A 121 -8.45 2.43 -1.64
N CYS A 122 -8.60 3.43 -2.51
CA CYS A 122 -8.15 3.31 -3.89
C CYS A 122 -7.62 4.62 -4.47
N ASP A 123 -6.86 4.51 -5.55
CA ASP A 123 -6.45 5.70 -6.31
C ASP A 123 -7.63 6.24 -7.12
N ALA A 124 -7.94 7.53 -6.94
CA ALA A 124 -9.10 8.15 -7.56
C ALA A 124 -9.06 8.11 -9.11
N LYS A 125 -7.86 8.24 -9.69
CA LYS A 125 -7.66 8.32 -11.15
C LYS A 125 -7.62 6.93 -11.78
N ALA A 126 -7.17 5.91 -11.04
CA ALA A 126 -7.09 4.55 -11.53
C ALA A 126 -8.35 3.69 -11.26
N SER A 127 -9.27 4.17 -10.42
CA SER A 127 -10.52 3.49 -10.04
C SER A 127 -11.77 4.32 -10.35
N ILE A 128 -11.84 4.88 -11.57
CA ILE A 128 -12.90 5.82 -11.98
C ILE A 128 -14.29 5.18 -11.85
N GLY A 129 -15.21 5.94 -11.25
CA GLY A 129 -16.61 5.54 -11.11
C GLY A 129 -16.87 4.47 -10.06
N ILE A 130 -15.87 4.09 -9.25
CA ILE A 130 -16.02 3.02 -8.25
C ILE A 130 -17.16 3.29 -7.25
N SER A 131 -17.32 4.54 -6.79
CA SER A 131 -18.42 4.91 -5.87
C SER A 131 -19.81 4.70 -6.48
N ARG A 132 -19.96 4.82 -7.81
CA ARG A 132 -21.24 4.52 -8.48
C ARG A 132 -21.47 3.02 -8.59
N LYS A 133 -20.39 2.25 -8.79
CA LYS A 133 -20.44 0.80 -8.97
C LYS A 133 -20.60 0.04 -7.64
N LEU A 134 -20.09 0.59 -6.53
CA LEU A 134 -20.17 0.03 -5.18
C LEU A 134 -20.78 1.07 -4.20
N PRO A 135 -22.03 1.51 -4.40
CA PRO A 135 -22.59 2.67 -3.70
C PRO A 135 -22.78 2.48 -2.20
N LYS A 136 -22.83 1.22 -1.72
CA LYS A 136 -23.03 0.88 -0.31
C LYS A 136 -21.72 0.54 0.43
N ALA A 137 -20.58 0.47 -0.26
CA ALA A 137 -19.27 0.24 0.37
C ALA A 137 -18.72 1.55 0.95
N THR A 138 -17.90 1.45 2.00
CA THR A 138 -17.08 2.58 2.44
C THR A 138 -15.90 2.73 1.50
N ILE A 139 -15.78 3.86 0.80
CA ILE A 139 -14.75 4.06 -0.21
C ILE A 139 -14.01 5.37 0.05
N VAL A 140 -12.69 5.28 0.21
CA VAL A 140 -11.76 6.41 0.24
C VAL A 140 -11.02 6.46 -1.10
N LYS A 141 -11.15 7.57 -1.82
CA LYS A 141 -10.43 7.79 -3.08
C LYS A 141 -9.30 8.76 -2.82
N ARG A 142 -8.05 8.29 -2.85
CA ARG A 142 -6.89 9.15 -2.71
C ARG A 142 -6.76 10.08 -3.92
N LEU A 143 -6.73 11.38 -3.67
CA LEU A 143 -6.66 12.46 -4.67
C LEU A 143 -5.28 13.14 -4.73
N SER A 144 -4.37 12.78 -3.82
CA SER A 144 -3.06 13.41 -3.64
C SER A 144 -2.12 13.28 -4.85
N GLN A 145 -0.99 13.99 -4.82
CA GLN A 145 0.06 13.88 -5.85
C GLN A 145 0.74 12.49 -5.89
N GLY A 146 0.85 11.82 -4.74
CA GLY A 146 1.31 10.43 -4.67
C GLY A 146 0.18 9.45 -4.98
N LEU A 147 0.53 8.32 -5.59
CA LEU A 147 -0.44 7.27 -5.95
C LEU A 147 -0.81 6.43 -4.73
N MET A 148 -2.09 6.05 -4.58
CA MET A 148 -2.43 4.92 -3.71
C MET A 148 -2.08 3.63 -4.46
N HIS A 149 -0.85 3.16 -4.36
CA HIS A 149 -0.31 2.11 -5.22
C HIS A 149 -0.23 0.72 -4.55
N GLN A 150 -0.82 0.55 -3.37
CA GLN A 150 -0.95 -0.75 -2.73
C GLN A 150 -1.91 -1.68 -3.49
N LYS A 151 -1.72 -2.99 -3.33
CA LYS A 151 -2.64 -4.04 -3.79
C LYS A 151 -2.76 -5.10 -2.69
N ILE A 152 -3.49 -4.76 -1.65
CA ILE A 152 -3.65 -5.53 -0.42
C ILE A 152 -5.15 -5.78 -0.21
N LEU A 153 -5.56 -7.03 -0.32
CA LEU A 153 -6.89 -7.49 0.08
C LEU A 153 -6.78 -8.21 1.42
N ILE A 154 -7.61 -7.81 2.37
CA ILE A 154 -7.73 -8.42 3.69
C ILE A 154 -9.17 -8.91 3.84
N VAL A 155 -9.32 -10.18 4.21
CA VAL A 155 -10.62 -10.83 4.43
C VAL A 155 -10.68 -11.33 5.87
N ASP A 156 -11.79 -11.00 6.55
CA ASP A 156 -12.14 -11.42 7.90
C ASP A 156 -11.01 -11.19 8.92
N GLN A 157 -10.29 -10.08 8.78
CA GLN A 157 -9.16 -9.69 9.66
C GLN A 157 -8.09 -10.78 9.83
N LYS A 158 -7.97 -11.73 8.88
CA LYS A 158 -7.07 -12.88 9.00
C LYS A 158 -6.31 -13.17 7.71
N GLN A 159 -7.01 -13.23 6.57
CA GLN A 159 -6.43 -13.59 5.30
C GLN A 159 -5.90 -12.35 4.60
N ILE A 160 -4.69 -12.43 4.07
CA ILE A 160 -4.02 -11.33 3.38
C ILE A 160 -3.59 -11.82 1.99
N LEU A 161 -4.05 -11.10 0.96
CA LEU A 161 -3.56 -11.20 -0.40
C LEU A 161 -2.80 -9.92 -0.76
N LEU A 162 -1.49 -10.02 -0.97
CA LEU A 162 -0.62 -8.87 -1.20
C LEU A 162 0.35 -9.15 -2.36
N GLY A 163 0.49 -8.21 -3.28
CA GLY A 163 1.48 -8.36 -4.34
C GLY A 163 1.42 -7.29 -5.40
N SER A 164 1.67 -7.70 -6.64
CA SER A 164 1.81 -6.78 -7.76
C SER A 164 0.51 -6.56 -8.57
N ALA A 165 -0.50 -7.42 -8.40
CA ALA A 165 -1.69 -7.49 -9.26
C ALA A 165 -2.69 -6.36 -8.99
N ASN A 166 -3.05 -5.60 -10.03
CA ASN A 166 -4.18 -4.68 -10.00
C ASN A 166 -5.49 -5.45 -10.27
N MET A 167 -6.64 -4.88 -9.91
CA MET A 167 -7.95 -5.48 -10.19
C MET A 167 -8.48 -4.99 -11.55
N THR A 168 -7.71 -5.23 -12.60
CA THR A 168 -8.11 -5.06 -14.02
C THR A 168 -8.13 -6.43 -14.71
N THR A 169 -8.91 -6.57 -15.78
CA THR A 169 -9.00 -7.85 -16.51
C THR A 169 -7.65 -8.30 -17.05
N GLU A 170 -6.88 -7.39 -17.62
CA GLU A 170 -5.57 -7.66 -18.21
C GLU A 170 -4.54 -8.00 -17.12
N SER A 171 -4.60 -7.31 -15.97
CA SER A 171 -3.71 -7.60 -14.84
C SER A 171 -3.96 -8.99 -14.27
N LEU A 172 -5.23 -9.37 -14.10
CA LEU A 172 -5.59 -10.67 -13.52
C LEU A 172 -5.45 -11.84 -14.49
N ARG A 173 -5.40 -11.62 -15.80
CA ARG A 173 -5.35 -12.68 -16.82
C ARG A 173 -4.02 -12.78 -17.56
N THR A 174 -3.46 -11.65 -17.95
CA THR A 174 -2.43 -11.60 -19.00
C THR A 174 -1.08 -11.07 -18.50
N HIS A 175 -1.08 -10.13 -17.54
CA HIS A 175 0.17 -9.57 -17.01
C HIS A 175 0.87 -10.56 -16.08
N GLY A 176 2.21 -10.56 -16.10
CA GLY A 176 3.00 -11.31 -15.14
C GLY A 176 2.94 -10.65 -13.77
N ASN A 177 2.25 -11.27 -12.82
CA ASN A 177 2.12 -10.81 -11.44
C ASN A 177 2.55 -11.87 -10.45
N LEU A 178 2.97 -11.45 -9.26
CA LEU A 178 3.25 -12.33 -8.12
C LEU A 178 2.48 -11.85 -6.89
N VAL A 179 1.67 -12.75 -6.33
CA VAL A 179 0.80 -12.48 -5.18
C VAL A 179 1.12 -13.48 -4.06
N PHE A 180 1.31 -12.93 -2.86
CA PHE A 180 1.34 -13.67 -1.60
C PHE A 180 -0.08 -13.87 -1.08
N ASN A 181 -0.39 -15.10 -0.66
CA ASN A 181 -1.58 -15.43 0.11
C ASN A 181 -1.16 -16.03 1.44
N MET A 182 -1.62 -15.44 2.54
CA MET A 182 -1.26 -15.87 3.89
C MET A 182 -2.40 -15.65 4.88
N GLN A 183 -2.32 -16.30 6.03
CA GLN A 183 -3.18 -16.06 7.18
C GLN A 183 -2.33 -15.50 8.31
N HIS A 184 -2.62 -14.29 8.76
CA HIS A 184 -1.90 -13.65 9.86
C HIS A 184 -2.74 -12.57 10.54
N PRO A 185 -3.57 -12.91 11.55
CA PRO A 185 -4.54 -11.98 12.14
C PRO A 185 -3.93 -10.66 12.66
N ALA A 186 -2.80 -10.71 13.37
CA ALA A 186 -2.17 -9.49 13.89
C ALA A 186 -1.66 -8.54 12.78
N LEU A 187 -1.13 -9.10 11.68
CA LEU A 187 -0.67 -8.32 10.53
C LEU A 187 -1.85 -7.78 9.72
N ALA A 188 -2.91 -8.59 9.58
CA ALA A 188 -4.15 -8.20 8.93
C ALA A 188 -4.82 -7.06 9.70
N GLN A 189 -4.85 -7.12 11.03
CA GLN A 189 -5.34 -6.03 11.87
C GLN A 189 -4.53 -4.74 11.65
N ALA A 190 -3.20 -4.81 11.72
CA ALA A 190 -2.32 -3.65 11.51
C ALA A 190 -2.57 -2.95 10.17
N LEU A 191 -2.63 -3.73 9.09
CA LEU A 191 -2.91 -3.23 7.74
C LEU A 191 -4.33 -2.66 7.61
N THR A 192 -5.33 -3.31 8.21
CA THR A 192 -6.72 -2.81 8.21
C THR A 192 -6.84 -1.48 8.95
N GLU A 193 -6.20 -1.35 10.12
CA GLU A 193 -6.23 -0.10 10.90
C GLU A 193 -5.57 1.05 10.12
N LYS A 194 -4.42 0.78 9.48
CA LYS A 194 -3.81 1.77 8.58
C LYS A 194 -4.76 2.17 7.46
N ALA A 195 -5.32 1.21 6.71
CA ALA A 195 -6.21 1.49 5.59
C ALA A 195 -7.43 2.33 6.04
N LYS A 196 -8.09 1.94 7.14
CA LYS A 196 -9.25 2.65 7.69
C LYS A 196 -8.94 4.05 8.21
N SER A 197 -7.69 4.34 8.53
CA SER A 197 -7.25 5.67 8.97
C SER A 197 -6.94 6.64 7.82
N MET A 198 -7.00 6.19 6.56
CA MET A 198 -6.68 7.03 5.41
C MET A 198 -7.84 7.96 5.04
N ASP A 199 -7.54 9.23 4.77
CA ASP A 199 -8.47 10.20 4.17
C ASP A 199 -8.25 10.39 2.65
N GLU A 200 -9.07 11.22 2.00
CA GLU A 200 -8.99 11.45 0.56
C GLU A 200 -7.73 12.24 0.15
N GLU A 201 -7.16 13.05 1.05
CA GLU A 201 -5.85 13.69 0.84
C GLU A 201 -4.68 12.71 0.95
N GLY A 202 -4.92 11.48 1.43
CA GLY A 202 -3.91 10.45 1.63
C GLY A 202 -3.17 10.59 2.96
N ASN A 203 -3.65 11.42 3.89
CA ASN A 203 -3.16 11.37 5.27
C ASN A 203 -3.64 10.08 5.90
N THR A 204 -2.74 9.42 6.61
CA THR A 204 -3.02 8.13 7.25
C THR A 204 -2.09 7.97 8.43
N SER A 205 -2.48 7.09 9.34
CA SER A 205 -1.60 6.69 10.42
C SER A 205 -0.38 5.94 9.87
N LYS A 206 0.79 6.16 10.50
CA LYS A 206 2.04 5.52 10.09
C LYS A 206 2.11 4.08 10.60
N LEU A 207 2.57 3.19 9.73
CA LEU A 207 2.88 1.80 10.02
C LEU A 207 4.33 1.54 9.65
N MET A 208 5.19 1.63 10.66
CA MET A 208 6.58 1.20 10.55
C MET A 208 6.64 -0.29 10.19
N HIS A 209 7.82 -0.77 9.76
CA HIS A 209 7.93 -2.15 9.33
C HIS A 209 7.51 -3.15 10.41
N CYS A 210 6.84 -4.22 9.98
CA CYS A 210 6.42 -5.31 10.86
C CYS A 210 7.28 -6.54 10.59
N GLN A 211 7.81 -7.14 11.64
CA GLN A 211 8.48 -8.43 11.64
C GLN A 211 7.49 -9.49 12.13
N ALA A 212 7.42 -10.61 11.44
CA ALA A 212 6.46 -11.68 11.70
C ALA A 212 7.07 -13.04 11.37
N ARG A 213 6.42 -14.11 11.84
CA ARG A 213 6.73 -15.49 11.43
C ARG A 213 5.51 -16.16 10.83
N ILE A 214 5.72 -16.85 9.72
CA ILE A 214 4.70 -17.66 9.04
C ILE A 214 5.26 -19.07 8.90
N GLY A 215 4.77 -19.99 9.72
CA GLY A 215 5.40 -21.29 9.92
C GLY A 215 6.85 -21.14 10.39
N ASN A 216 7.79 -21.68 9.60
CA ASN A 216 9.22 -21.59 9.85
C ASN A 216 9.93 -20.47 9.07
N GLN A 217 9.18 -19.58 8.42
CA GLN A 217 9.71 -18.49 7.61
C GLN A 217 9.64 -17.17 8.38
N ASP A 218 10.69 -16.37 8.27
CA ASP A 218 10.69 -14.99 8.79
C ASP A 218 10.17 -14.06 7.70
N LEU A 219 9.28 -13.15 8.08
CA LEU A 219 8.64 -12.19 7.20
C LEU A 219 8.85 -10.77 7.74
N GLU A 220 9.24 -9.85 6.85
CA GLU A 220 9.19 -8.43 7.11
C GLU A 220 8.20 -7.77 6.14
N LEU A 221 7.27 -6.97 6.63
CA LEU A 221 6.41 -6.10 5.83
C LEU A 221 6.88 -4.67 5.97
N TRP A 222 7.15 -4.02 4.84
CA TRP A 222 7.54 -2.62 4.75
C TRP A 222 6.46 -1.84 4.02
N VAL A 223 5.82 -0.91 4.72
CA VAL A 223 4.84 0.02 4.14
C VAL A 223 5.54 1.32 3.78
N LEU A 224 5.34 1.77 2.54
CA LEU A 224 5.97 2.95 1.99
C LEU A 224 4.97 4.11 1.93
N PRO A 225 5.40 5.35 2.19
CA PRO A 225 6.75 5.78 2.56
C PRO A 225 6.97 5.87 4.09
N ASP A 226 6.21 5.11 4.88
CA ASP A 226 6.10 5.31 6.34
C ASP A 226 7.43 5.14 7.07
N ASP A 227 8.18 4.09 6.73
CA ASP A 227 9.45 3.77 7.35
C ASP A 227 10.65 4.29 6.52
N PRO A 228 11.44 5.25 7.03
CA PRO A 228 12.57 5.82 6.30
C PRO A 228 13.71 4.81 6.06
N ASP A 229 13.78 3.71 6.82
CA ASP A 229 14.82 2.68 6.66
C ASP A 229 14.50 1.68 5.53
N ALA A 230 13.36 1.79 4.86
CA ALA A 230 12.96 0.85 3.80
C ALA A 230 13.97 0.76 2.64
N VAL A 231 14.54 1.90 2.22
CA VAL A 231 15.61 1.94 1.19
C VAL A 231 16.88 1.28 1.70
N LYS A 232 17.26 1.57 2.96
CA LYS A 232 18.43 1.00 3.60
C LYS A 232 18.31 -0.51 3.73
N ARG A 233 17.13 -1.04 4.06
CA ARG A 233 16.88 -2.48 4.13
C ARG A 233 17.10 -3.16 2.78
N MET A 234 16.54 -2.61 1.71
CA MET A 234 16.76 -3.12 0.34
C MET A 234 18.24 -3.18 -0.02
N ILE A 235 18.99 -2.10 0.28
CA ILE A 235 20.44 -2.04 0.06
C ILE A 235 21.16 -3.14 0.86
N GLN A 236 20.83 -3.31 2.14
CA GLN A 236 21.43 -4.33 2.99
C GLN A 236 21.21 -5.75 2.46
N LEU A 237 20.04 -6.04 1.87
CA LEU A 237 19.75 -7.33 1.24
C LEU A 237 20.67 -7.59 0.03
N PHE A 238 20.94 -6.56 -0.79
CA PHE A 238 21.87 -6.70 -1.91
C PHE A 238 23.33 -6.80 -1.46
N GLN A 239 23.69 -6.12 -0.37
CA GLN A 239 25.03 -6.18 0.22
C GLN A 239 25.30 -7.53 0.90
N SER A 240 24.30 -8.15 1.52
CA SER A 240 24.45 -9.43 2.20
C SER A 240 24.51 -10.63 1.25
N ALA A 241 23.97 -10.51 0.04
CA ALA A 241 23.94 -11.57 -0.97
C ALA A 241 25.32 -12.18 -1.26
N LYS A 242 25.36 -13.51 -1.40
CA LYS A 242 26.59 -14.31 -1.52
C LYS A 242 26.71 -15.09 -2.82
N LYS A 243 25.60 -15.47 -3.44
CA LYS A 243 25.57 -16.41 -4.58
C LYS A 243 24.82 -15.84 -5.77
N THR A 244 23.56 -15.44 -5.57
CA THR A 244 22.66 -15.07 -6.67
C THR A 244 21.77 -13.89 -6.30
N ILE A 245 21.52 -13.01 -7.27
CA ILE A 245 20.43 -12.03 -7.21
C ILE A 245 19.72 -12.03 -8.56
N LYS A 246 18.44 -12.37 -8.55
CA LYS A 246 17.57 -12.33 -9.74
C LYS A 246 16.50 -11.27 -9.54
N VAL A 247 16.33 -10.37 -10.50
CA VAL A 247 15.35 -9.28 -10.40
C VAL A 247 14.33 -9.38 -11.53
N ALA A 248 13.05 -9.24 -11.20
CA ALA A 248 12.00 -9.01 -12.18
C ALA A 248 11.25 -7.73 -11.82
N MET A 249 11.29 -6.73 -12.70
CA MET A 249 10.81 -5.39 -12.38
C MET A 249 10.03 -4.75 -13.50
N PHE A 250 8.85 -4.23 -13.17
CA PHE A 250 8.05 -3.45 -14.11
C PHE A 250 8.72 -2.11 -14.43
N THR A 251 8.96 -1.27 -13.41
CA THR A 251 9.67 0.01 -13.60
C THR A 251 10.78 0.20 -12.58
N TRP A 252 11.96 0.55 -13.07
CA TRP A 252 13.17 0.73 -12.29
C TRP A 252 13.93 1.98 -12.72
N THR A 253 13.99 2.97 -11.82
CA THR A 253 14.74 4.23 -12.02
C THR A 253 15.73 4.56 -10.91
N ARG A 254 15.69 3.81 -9.80
CA ARG A 254 16.62 3.94 -8.67
C ARG A 254 18.03 3.47 -9.00
N ALA A 255 18.94 4.42 -9.18
CA ALA A 255 20.34 4.16 -9.50
C ALA A 255 21.14 3.60 -8.30
N ASP A 256 20.75 3.91 -7.07
CA ASP A 256 21.36 3.37 -5.85
C ASP A 256 21.17 1.86 -5.76
N PHE A 257 19.97 1.36 -6.04
CA PHE A 257 19.73 -0.09 -6.14
C PHE A 257 20.55 -0.71 -7.27
N THR A 258 20.66 -0.04 -8.42
CA THR A 258 21.50 -0.50 -9.54
C THR A 258 22.97 -0.58 -9.15
N GLN A 259 23.49 0.41 -8.44
CA GLN A 259 24.88 0.44 -7.98
C GLN A 259 25.20 -0.69 -7.02
N GLU A 260 24.30 -1.00 -6.09
CA GLU A 260 24.48 -2.12 -5.16
C GLU A 260 24.48 -3.48 -5.87
N LEU A 261 23.67 -3.65 -6.92
CA LEU A 261 23.68 -4.85 -7.74
C LEU A 261 24.96 -4.97 -8.59
N ILE A 262 25.47 -3.85 -9.11
CA ILE A 262 26.79 -3.81 -9.75
C ILE A 262 27.90 -4.16 -8.75
N ALA A 263 27.82 -3.63 -7.53
CA ALA A 263 28.76 -3.96 -6.47
C ALA A 263 28.69 -5.45 -6.10
N ALA A 264 27.49 -6.02 -6.00
CA ALA A 264 27.29 -7.45 -5.78
C ALA A 264 27.93 -8.30 -6.89
N SER A 265 27.70 -7.94 -8.15
CA SER A 265 28.33 -8.60 -9.31
C SER A 265 29.86 -8.57 -9.22
N LYS A 266 30.45 -7.43 -8.87
CA LYS A 266 31.91 -7.29 -8.66
C LYS A 266 32.44 -8.14 -7.50
N ARG A 267 31.61 -8.44 -6.49
CA ARG A 267 31.94 -9.37 -5.40
C ARG A 267 31.86 -10.85 -5.81
N GLY A 268 31.47 -11.16 -7.05
CA GLY A 268 31.29 -12.52 -7.56
C GLY A 268 29.88 -13.09 -7.41
N VAL A 269 28.91 -12.28 -6.99
CA VAL A 269 27.50 -12.70 -6.93
C VAL A 269 26.92 -12.72 -8.35
N ARG A 270 26.24 -13.79 -8.75
CA ARG A 270 25.58 -13.86 -10.05
C ARG A 270 24.33 -12.98 -10.05
N VAL A 271 24.37 -11.89 -10.77
CA VAL A 271 23.23 -10.97 -10.92
C VAL A 271 22.60 -11.12 -12.31
N GLU A 272 21.27 -11.19 -12.37
CA GLU A 272 20.52 -11.11 -13.62
C GLU A 272 19.19 -10.36 -13.42
N ALA A 273 18.73 -9.67 -14.46
CA ALA A 273 17.49 -8.90 -14.41
C ALA A 273 16.60 -9.14 -15.63
N VAL A 274 15.29 -9.13 -15.39
CA VAL A 274 14.26 -9.01 -16.42
C VAL A 274 13.46 -7.74 -16.13
N ILE A 275 13.34 -6.88 -17.13
CA ILE A 275 12.60 -5.61 -17.03
C ILE A 275 11.47 -5.60 -18.06
N ASP A 276 10.33 -5.00 -17.72
CA ASP A 276 9.26 -4.82 -18.70
C ASP A 276 9.77 -4.10 -19.96
N ARG A 277 9.40 -4.58 -21.15
CA ARG A 277 9.92 -4.03 -22.42
C ARG A 277 9.65 -2.55 -22.63
N TYR A 278 8.49 -2.06 -22.20
CA TYR A 278 8.09 -0.69 -22.47
C TYR A 278 8.82 0.22 -21.50
N SER A 279 8.86 -0.16 -20.23
CA SER A 279 9.65 0.54 -19.23
C SER A 279 11.14 0.50 -19.54
N GLY A 280 11.68 -0.67 -19.92
CA GLY A 280 13.08 -0.88 -20.26
C GLY A 280 13.56 -0.11 -21.49
N LYS A 281 12.67 0.16 -22.46
CA LYS A 281 12.96 1.05 -23.60
C LYS A 281 12.66 2.52 -23.31
N GLY A 282 11.90 2.81 -22.26
CA GLY A 282 11.51 4.14 -21.84
C GLY A 282 12.15 4.52 -20.50
N THR A 283 11.32 4.68 -19.47
CA THR A 283 11.71 5.25 -18.17
C THR A 283 12.87 4.51 -17.48
N SER A 284 12.99 3.20 -17.68
CA SER A 284 14.04 2.35 -17.11
C SER A 284 15.28 2.19 -18.01
N ALA A 285 15.33 2.84 -19.18
CA ALA A 285 16.43 2.67 -20.14
C ALA A 285 17.82 3.01 -19.57
N LYS A 286 17.90 4.00 -18.67
CA LYS A 286 19.14 4.34 -17.97
C LYS A 286 19.66 3.17 -17.12
N VAL A 287 18.77 2.51 -16.38
CA VAL A 287 19.13 1.35 -15.54
C VAL A 287 19.56 0.18 -16.41
N VAL A 288 18.82 -0.10 -17.49
CA VAL A 288 19.18 -1.15 -18.46
C VAL A 288 20.59 -0.93 -18.98
N ARG A 289 20.92 0.31 -19.38
CA ARG A 289 22.27 0.66 -19.86
C ARG A 289 23.33 0.45 -18.78
N MET A 290 23.12 0.97 -17.57
CA MET A 290 24.08 0.81 -16.46
C MET A 290 24.41 -0.65 -16.14
N LEU A 291 23.38 -1.52 -16.15
CA LEU A 291 23.57 -2.96 -15.91
C LEU A 291 24.34 -3.62 -17.05
N ASN A 292 23.98 -3.33 -18.30
CA ASN A 292 24.68 -3.86 -19.48
C ASN A 292 26.15 -3.41 -19.55
N GLU A 293 26.44 -2.13 -19.28
CA GLU A 293 27.80 -1.59 -19.20
C GLU A 293 28.64 -2.26 -18.10
N ALA A 294 27.99 -2.73 -17.03
CA ALA A 294 28.63 -3.51 -15.96
C ALA A 294 28.73 -5.02 -16.27
N GLY A 295 28.35 -5.46 -17.47
CA GLY A 295 28.36 -6.87 -17.87
C GLY A 295 27.28 -7.73 -17.20
N ILE A 296 26.27 -7.13 -16.59
CA ILE A 296 25.15 -7.84 -15.96
C ILE A 296 24.09 -8.16 -17.01
N PRO A 297 23.69 -9.43 -17.17
CA PRO A 297 22.63 -9.80 -18.10
C PRO A 297 21.30 -9.13 -17.76
N VAL A 298 20.77 -8.34 -18.71
CA VAL A 298 19.43 -7.77 -18.64
C VAL A 298 18.61 -8.23 -19.84
N ARG A 299 17.43 -8.81 -19.58
CA ARG A 299 16.45 -9.16 -20.61
C ARG A 299 15.26 -8.22 -20.53
N LEU A 300 14.73 -7.82 -21.68
CA LEU A 300 13.44 -7.16 -21.77
C LEU A 300 12.34 -8.20 -21.97
N SER A 301 11.19 -8.01 -21.32
CA SER A 301 10.07 -8.96 -21.44
C SER A 301 9.61 -9.13 -22.89
N THR A 302 9.24 -10.35 -23.29
CA THR A 302 8.82 -10.67 -24.67
C THR A 302 7.42 -11.25 -24.79
N GLY A 303 6.68 -11.41 -23.69
CA GLY A 303 5.29 -11.90 -23.66
C GLY A 303 4.22 -10.89 -24.07
N GLN A 304 2.98 -11.37 -24.28
CA GLN A 304 1.84 -10.55 -24.69
C GLN A 304 1.41 -9.53 -23.62
N GLY A 305 1.51 -9.89 -22.35
CA GLY A 305 1.23 -8.99 -21.22
C GLY A 305 2.44 -8.21 -20.75
N LEU A 306 2.18 -7.22 -19.88
CA LEU A 306 3.23 -6.52 -19.15
C LEU A 306 3.94 -7.48 -18.18
N LEU A 307 5.25 -7.30 -18.01
CA LEU A 307 5.97 -7.89 -16.88
C LEU A 307 5.68 -7.04 -15.64
N HIS A 308 4.55 -7.29 -15.00
CA HIS A 308 4.08 -6.47 -13.88
C HIS A 308 4.65 -6.90 -12.53
N HIS A 309 5.73 -7.68 -12.51
CA HIS A 309 6.47 -8.07 -11.31
C HIS A 309 7.21 -6.90 -10.66
N LYS A 310 7.43 -7.00 -9.35
CA LYS A 310 8.34 -6.13 -8.57
C LYS A 310 9.06 -6.95 -7.51
N PHE A 311 9.89 -7.90 -7.95
CA PHE A 311 10.56 -8.80 -7.02
C PHE A 311 12.06 -8.90 -7.22
N ALA A 312 12.75 -9.24 -6.13
CA ALA A 312 14.12 -9.73 -6.13
C ALA A 312 14.18 -11.09 -5.42
N TYR A 313 14.93 -12.03 -5.98
CA TYR A 313 15.15 -13.35 -5.43
C TYR A 313 16.65 -13.54 -5.18
N ILE A 314 17.02 -13.74 -3.92
CA ILE A 314 18.40 -13.66 -3.44
C ILE A 314 18.81 -14.98 -2.81
N ASP A 315 19.96 -15.51 -3.22
CA ASP A 315 20.64 -16.69 -2.68
C ASP A 315 19.75 -17.95 -2.55
N ASP A 316 18.78 -18.06 -3.45
CA ASP A 316 17.75 -19.09 -3.46
C ASP A 316 16.99 -19.24 -2.12
N ALA A 317 16.97 -18.19 -1.29
CA ALA A 317 16.49 -18.23 0.09
C ALA A 317 15.60 -17.05 0.48
N ILE A 318 15.80 -15.87 -0.12
CA ILE A 318 15.09 -14.65 0.21
C ILE A 318 14.30 -14.18 -1.01
N LEU A 319 13.00 -13.93 -0.83
CA LEU A 319 12.15 -13.28 -1.82
C LEU A 319 11.71 -11.92 -1.30
N VAL A 320 12.03 -10.87 -2.04
CA VAL A 320 11.44 -9.55 -1.87
C VAL A 320 10.36 -9.38 -2.92
N ASN A 321 9.10 -9.10 -2.56
CA ASN A 321 8.03 -8.84 -3.51
C ASN A 321 6.95 -7.91 -2.93
N GLY A 322 6.24 -7.19 -3.79
CA GLY A 322 5.11 -6.35 -3.38
C GLY A 322 4.56 -5.48 -4.51
N SER A 323 4.04 -4.33 -4.14
CA SER A 323 3.50 -3.36 -5.11
C SER A 323 4.57 -2.39 -5.64
N ALA A 324 5.65 -2.19 -4.87
CA ALA A 324 6.61 -1.12 -5.07
C ALA A 324 7.49 -1.32 -6.31
N ASN A 325 7.32 -0.44 -7.30
CA ASN A 325 8.33 -0.27 -8.35
C ASN A 325 9.63 0.28 -7.73
N TRP A 326 10.78 0.02 -8.34
CA TRP A 326 12.06 0.58 -7.88
C TRP A 326 12.28 1.99 -8.41
N THR A 327 11.43 2.91 -7.98
CA THR A 327 11.45 4.34 -8.36
C THR A 327 11.58 5.23 -7.13
N GLN A 328 11.96 6.50 -7.33
CA GLN A 328 11.96 7.45 -6.21
C GLN A 328 10.54 7.71 -5.67
N SER A 329 9.53 7.79 -6.53
CA SER A 329 8.14 8.04 -6.12
C SER A 329 7.57 6.93 -5.25
N ALA A 330 7.88 5.66 -5.55
CA ALA A 330 7.41 4.53 -4.76
C ALA A 330 7.90 4.57 -3.30
N PHE A 331 9.12 5.06 -3.08
CA PHE A 331 9.75 5.11 -1.74
C PHE A 331 9.61 6.47 -1.04
N LYS A 332 8.97 7.47 -1.67
CA LYS A 332 8.86 8.84 -1.11
C LYS A 332 7.45 9.43 -1.11
N ALA A 333 6.56 8.98 -2.00
CA ALA A 333 5.29 9.67 -2.23
C ALA A 333 4.09 8.73 -2.39
N ASN A 334 4.27 7.59 -3.06
CA ASN A 334 3.19 6.62 -3.25
C ASN A 334 2.96 5.82 -1.97
N ASP A 335 1.71 5.42 -1.73
CA ASP A 335 1.43 4.31 -0.83
C ASP A 335 1.81 3.04 -1.57
N ASP A 336 2.91 2.43 -1.17
CA ASP A 336 3.38 1.17 -1.72
C ASP A 336 3.73 0.24 -0.56
N CYS A 337 4.06 -1.01 -0.87
CA CYS A 337 4.61 -1.93 0.12
C CYS A 337 5.51 -2.97 -0.55
N PHE A 338 6.38 -3.56 0.26
CA PHE A 338 7.06 -4.81 -0.08
C PHE A 338 7.17 -5.71 1.13
N ILE A 339 7.28 -7.00 0.87
CA ILE A 339 7.57 -8.03 1.85
C ILE A 339 8.97 -8.58 1.57
N VAL A 340 9.73 -8.84 2.63
CA VAL A 340 10.92 -9.68 2.61
C VAL A 340 10.55 -11.01 3.26
N LEU A 341 10.55 -12.09 2.50
CA LEU A 341 10.32 -13.44 2.99
C LEU A 341 11.64 -14.21 2.97
N ASN A 342 12.09 -14.65 4.14
CA ASN A 342 13.31 -15.42 4.30
C ASN A 342 13.00 -16.92 4.47
N SER A 343 14.01 -17.76 4.26
CA SER A 343 13.90 -19.22 4.39
C SER A 343 12.82 -19.79 3.48
N LEU A 344 12.85 -19.47 2.17
CA LEU A 344 11.88 -20.00 1.21
C LEU A 344 11.75 -21.53 1.29
N LEU A 345 10.51 -22.01 1.25
CA LEU A 345 10.17 -23.43 1.24
C LEU A 345 10.46 -24.04 -0.15
N PRO A 346 10.74 -25.35 -0.26
CA PRO A 346 11.02 -26.01 -1.53
C PRO A 346 9.98 -25.75 -2.63
N GLU A 347 8.69 -25.76 -2.29
CA GLU A 347 7.59 -25.48 -3.21
C GLU A 347 7.55 -24.02 -3.68
N GLN A 348 8.03 -23.08 -2.87
CA GLN A 348 8.14 -21.67 -3.24
C GLN A 348 9.33 -21.44 -4.17
N LYS A 349 10.46 -22.12 -3.92
CA LYS A 349 11.66 -22.05 -4.78
C LYS A 349 11.42 -22.67 -6.15
N ASN A 350 10.67 -23.76 -6.20
CA ASN A 350 10.46 -24.58 -7.40
C ASN A 350 9.13 -24.30 -8.09
N LYS A 351 8.44 -23.20 -7.78
CA LYS A 351 7.17 -22.85 -8.42
C LYS A 351 7.43 -22.59 -9.92
N LYS A 352 6.92 -23.47 -10.77
CA LYS A 352 7.13 -23.49 -12.22
C LYS A 352 6.01 -22.80 -12.98
#